data_AF-A0A1X1PI36-F1
#
_entry.id   AF-A0A1X1PI36-F1
#
_cell.length_a   1.000
_cell.length_b   1.000
_cell.length_c   1.000
_cell.angle_alpha   90.00
_cell.angle_beta   90.00
_cell.angle_gamma   90.00
#
_symmetry.space_group_name_H-M   'P 1'
#
loop_
_entity.id
_entity.type
_entity.pdbx_description
1 polymer ?
#
loop_
_entity_poly.entity_id
_entity_poly.type
_entity_poly.pdbx_seq_one_letter_code
_entity_poly.pdbx_strand_id
1 'polypeptide(L)'
;MHDASIGDFSPFRREWVIRGRNFGDGQVEVTATRFDRYMGALSLNAMPKAKRGESENSESNLMDAAKRAKQQVRLRCKAIGADRMITLTYRENMQDKDRLKRDFDALRRRLSKLSSFQYVATPERQKRGAWHLHVAVRGRQNYRVLRSIWQSIVGVGNGQVNVRNPFKEKGLRHKLAAYLAKYITKDFAEHALNEKRYWTSRGVVVPEVMPIDHITANDPAEALKTAFKAALRAGATLDRCQAFWRQELGVFWLSTREN
;
A
#
# COMPACT_ATOMS: atom_id res chain seq x y z
N MET A 1 -26.44 51.76 18.46
CA MET A 1 -25.54 50.71 18.99
C MET A 1 -25.88 49.42 18.27
N HIS A 2 -25.04 49.00 17.32
CA HIS A 2 -25.19 47.71 16.67
C HIS A 2 -24.51 46.68 17.55
N ASP A 3 -25.28 45.73 18.07
CA ASP A 3 -24.82 44.68 18.96
C ASP A 3 -23.99 43.67 18.17
N ALA A 4 -22.67 43.87 18.16
CA ALA A 4 -21.70 43.01 17.51
C ALA A 4 -21.31 41.81 18.41
N SER A 5 -22.31 41.09 18.93
CA SER A 5 -22.10 40.01 19.90
C SER A 5 -22.90 38.73 19.60
N ILE A 6 -22.99 38.34 18.33
CA ILE A 6 -23.20 36.93 17.99
C ILE A 6 -22.05 36.57 17.06
N GLY A 7 -20.95 36.10 17.67
CA GLY A 7 -19.77 35.63 16.95
C GLY A 7 -20.15 34.56 15.93
N ASP A 8 -19.33 34.49 14.89
CA ASP A 8 -19.38 33.59 13.73
C ASP A 8 -19.32 32.10 14.15
N PHE A 9 -20.33 31.63 14.88
CA PHE A 9 -20.41 30.30 15.47
C PHE A 9 -20.97 29.34 14.43
N SER A 10 -20.16 29.04 13.41
CA SER A 10 -20.45 27.93 12.52
C SER A 10 -20.34 26.61 13.31
N PRO A 11 -21.39 25.75 13.35
CA PRO A 11 -21.32 24.44 14.00
C PRO A 11 -20.36 23.47 13.29
N PHE A 12 -19.84 23.89 12.13
CA PHE A 12 -18.82 23.20 11.35
C PHE A 12 -17.53 24.01 11.35
N ARG A 13 -16.47 23.41 11.90
CA ARG A 13 -15.12 23.95 11.78
C ARG A 13 -14.34 23.12 10.77
N ARG A 14 -13.84 23.78 9.73
CA ARG A 14 -12.94 23.15 8.74
C ARG A 14 -11.53 23.14 9.31
N GLU A 15 -11.00 21.96 9.54
CA GLU A 15 -9.72 21.74 10.19
C GLU A 15 -8.84 20.82 9.32
N TRP A 16 -7.53 20.86 9.53
CA TRP A 16 -6.57 20.02 8.82
C TRP A 16 -5.79 19.16 9.80
N VAL A 17 -5.75 17.84 9.57
CA VAL A 17 -4.87 16.93 10.32
C VAL A 17 -3.71 16.53 9.44
N ILE A 18 -2.50 16.68 9.97
CA ILE A 18 -1.26 16.25 9.36
C ILE A 18 -0.78 14.99 10.07
N ARG A 19 -0.52 13.95 9.29
CA ARG A 19 -0.06 12.64 9.77
C ARG A 19 1.11 12.16 8.92
N GLY A 20 2.03 11.41 9.51
CA GLY A 20 3.20 10.90 8.84
C GLY A 20 3.49 9.43 9.11
N ARG A 21 4.28 8.82 8.24
CA ARG A 21 4.94 7.53 8.44
C ARG A 21 6.40 7.66 8.04
N ASN A 22 7.31 7.23 8.90
CA ASN A 22 8.73 7.16 8.59
C ASN A 22 9.14 5.71 8.36
N PHE A 23 9.63 5.38 7.16
CA PHE A 23 10.09 4.04 6.78
C PHE A 23 11.60 3.83 6.97
N GLY A 24 12.31 4.84 7.47
CA GLY A 24 13.77 4.84 7.55
C GLY A 24 14.43 5.24 6.23
N ASP A 25 15.75 5.39 6.25
CA ASP A 25 16.59 5.71 5.09
C ASP A 25 16.10 6.92 4.26
N GLY A 26 15.49 7.94 4.89
CA GLY A 26 14.96 9.12 4.22
C GLY A 26 13.58 8.95 3.56
N GLN A 27 13.01 7.74 3.57
CA GLN A 27 11.68 7.48 3.02
C GLN A 27 10.56 7.81 4.03
N VAL A 28 9.78 8.83 3.72
CA VAL A 28 8.69 9.35 4.57
C VAL A 28 7.43 9.51 3.73
N GLU A 29 6.28 9.12 4.26
CA GLU A 29 4.97 9.53 3.74
C GLU A 29 4.34 10.56 4.68
N VAL A 30 3.84 11.67 4.16
CA VAL A 30 3.07 12.66 4.92
C VAL A 30 1.74 12.90 4.24
N THR A 31 0.66 12.98 5.02
CA THR A 31 -0.68 13.32 4.54
C THR A 31 -1.20 14.51 5.30
N ALA A 32 -1.77 15.49 4.60
CA ALA A 32 -2.63 16.49 5.20
C ALA A 32 -4.06 16.25 4.70
N THR A 33 -5.02 16.15 5.62
CA THR A 33 -6.41 15.88 5.29
C THR A 33 -7.31 16.89 5.97
N ARG A 34 -8.12 17.59 5.18
CA ARG A 34 -9.18 18.45 5.66
C ARG A 34 -10.32 17.59 6.16
N PHE A 35 -10.89 17.96 7.29
CA PHE A 35 -12.14 17.39 7.75
C PHE A 35 -13.01 18.51 8.33
N ASP A 36 -14.31 18.34 8.16
CA ASP A 36 -15.29 19.24 8.72
C ASP A 36 -15.71 18.67 10.07
N ARG A 37 -15.24 19.30 11.14
CA ARG A 37 -15.62 18.93 12.50
C ARG A 37 -17.02 19.46 12.77
N TYR A 38 -18.00 18.56 12.77
CA TYR A 38 -19.31 18.87 13.34
C TYR A 38 -19.27 18.63 14.85
N MET A 39 -19.45 19.70 15.62
CA MET A 39 -19.34 19.62 17.09
C MET A 39 -20.44 18.74 17.73
N GLY A 40 -21.57 18.51 17.03
CA GLY A 40 -22.69 17.69 17.51
C GLY A 40 -22.67 16.20 17.16
N ALA A 41 -21.71 15.68 16.36
CA ALA A 41 -21.70 14.30 15.86
C ALA A 41 -20.88 13.31 16.70
N LEU A 42 -20.33 13.72 17.85
CA LEU A 42 -19.58 12.80 18.72
C LEU A 42 -20.41 11.57 19.13
N SER A 43 -21.74 11.71 19.22
CA SER A 43 -22.69 10.63 19.50
C SER A 43 -22.81 9.59 18.38
N LEU A 44 -22.54 9.94 17.12
CA LEU A 44 -22.60 9.00 15.99
C LEU A 44 -21.48 7.96 16.05
N ASN A 45 -20.32 8.30 16.64
CA ASN A 45 -19.22 7.34 16.85
C ASN A 45 -19.57 6.25 17.87
N ALA A 46 -20.57 6.49 18.73
CA ALA A 46 -21.06 5.53 19.71
C ALA A 46 -22.11 4.56 19.12
N MET A 47 -22.55 4.75 17.87
CA MET A 47 -23.51 3.85 17.24
C MET A 47 -22.91 2.45 17.02
N PRO A 48 -23.66 1.39 17.33
CA PRO A 48 -23.19 0.02 17.13
C PRO A 48 -22.97 -0.27 15.65
N LYS A 49 -21.79 -0.78 15.30
CA LYS A 49 -21.48 -1.21 13.94
C LYS A 49 -22.11 -2.57 13.68
N ALA A 50 -22.64 -2.78 12.47
CA ALA A 50 -23.17 -4.07 12.04
C ALA A 50 -22.12 -5.17 12.24
N LYS A 51 -22.58 -6.37 12.62
CA LYS A 51 -21.72 -7.54 12.73
C LYS A 51 -21.14 -7.89 11.37
N ARG A 52 -19.93 -8.46 11.39
CA ARG A 52 -19.18 -8.79 10.18
C ARG A 52 -19.98 -9.75 9.30
N GLY A 53 -20.27 -9.35 8.06
CA GLY A 53 -21.01 -10.16 7.08
C GLY A 53 -22.52 -9.94 7.08
N GLU A 54 -23.05 -9.22 8.07
CA GLU A 54 -24.49 -8.92 8.21
C GLU A 54 -24.85 -7.51 7.69
N SER A 55 -23.93 -6.84 7.01
CA SER A 55 -24.17 -5.52 6.43
C SER A 55 -24.96 -5.65 5.12
N GLU A 56 -26.03 -4.86 4.99
CA GLU A 56 -26.77 -4.72 3.72
C GLU A 56 -25.89 -4.19 2.58
N ASN A 57 -24.84 -3.43 2.91
CA ASN A 57 -23.97 -2.76 1.94
C ASN A 57 -22.70 -3.57 1.60
N SER A 58 -22.90 -4.81 1.11
CA SER A 58 -21.83 -5.80 0.88
C SER A 58 -20.79 -5.34 -0.15
N GLU A 59 -21.22 -4.70 -1.25
CA GLU A 59 -20.35 -4.24 -2.33
C GLU A 59 -19.40 -3.11 -1.88
N SER A 60 -19.94 -2.11 -1.18
CA SER A 60 -19.15 -1.01 -0.60
C SER A 60 -18.07 -1.54 0.35
N ASN A 61 -18.43 -2.54 1.18
CA ASN A 61 -17.49 -3.19 2.09
C ASN A 61 -16.38 -3.97 1.36
N LEU A 62 -16.70 -4.63 0.23
CA LEU A 62 -15.71 -5.29 -0.62
C LEU A 62 -14.74 -4.28 -1.25
N MET A 63 -15.27 -3.16 -1.76
CA MET A 63 -14.47 -2.10 -2.36
C MET A 63 -13.50 -1.47 -1.34
N ASP A 64 -13.97 -1.22 -0.12
CA ASP A 64 -13.13 -0.70 0.95
C ASP A 64 -12.08 -1.70 1.44
N ALA A 65 -12.43 -2.99 1.52
CA ALA A 65 -11.46 -4.03 1.81
C ALA A 65 -10.35 -4.11 0.74
N ALA A 66 -10.72 -3.92 -0.54
CA ALA A 66 -9.76 -3.85 -1.63
C ALA A 66 -8.84 -2.62 -1.53
N LYS A 67 -9.39 -1.43 -1.26
CA LYS A 67 -8.60 -0.20 -1.02
C LYS A 67 -7.62 -0.38 0.14
N ARG A 68 -8.05 -0.99 1.25
CA ARG A 68 -7.18 -1.30 2.40
C ARG A 68 -6.08 -2.29 2.02
N ALA A 69 -6.40 -3.36 1.30
CA ALA A 69 -5.39 -4.33 0.83
C ALA A 69 -4.34 -3.67 -0.08
N LYS A 70 -4.78 -2.81 -1.00
CA LYS A 70 -3.91 -2.01 -1.88
C LYS A 70 -2.96 -1.13 -1.08
N GLN A 71 -3.49 -0.44 -0.08
CA GLN A 71 -2.68 0.37 0.82
C GLN A 71 -1.65 -0.49 1.57
N GLN A 72 -2.07 -1.62 2.14
CA GLN A 72 -1.18 -2.49 2.91
C GLN A 72 -0.05 -3.07 2.07
N VAL A 73 -0.30 -3.51 0.84
CA VAL A 73 0.77 -3.97 -0.06
C VAL A 73 1.75 -2.84 -0.36
N ARG A 74 1.27 -1.63 -0.68
CA ARG A 74 2.15 -0.48 -0.92
C ARG A 74 3.06 -0.23 0.29
N LEU A 75 2.46 -0.16 1.48
CA LEU A 75 3.19 0.09 2.73
C LEU A 75 4.20 -1.02 3.03
N ARG A 76 3.84 -2.29 2.82
CA ARG A 76 4.74 -3.43 3.03
C ARG A 76 5.88 -3.46 2.01
N CYS A 77 5.62 -3.11 0.75
CA CYS A 77 6.67 -3.00 -0.28
C CYS A 77 7.69 -1.93 0.09
N LYS A 78 7.21 -0.80 0.64
CA LYS A 78 8.07 0.25 1.21
C LYS A 78 8.88 -0.25 2.39
N ALA A 79 8.21 -0.87 3.37
CA ALA A 79 8.86 -1.40 4.57
C ALA A 79 9.96 -2.43 4.28
N ILE A 80 9.78 -3.29 3.27
CA ILE A 80 10.83 -4.25 2.89
C ILE A 80 11.89 -3.63 1.97
N GLY A 81 11.75 -2.37 1.53
CA GLY A 81 12.64 -1.75 0.55
C GLY A 81 12.62 -2.46 -0.81
N ALA A 82 11.44 -2.86 -1.29
CA ALA A 82 11.30 -3.62 -2.53
C ALA A 82 11.84 -2.82 -3.73
N ASP A 83 12.67 -3.45 -4.56
CA ASP A 83 13.29 -2.84 -5.74
C ASP A 83 13.27 -3.72 -7.00
N ARG A 84 12.81 -4.97 -6.87
CA ARG A 84 12.66 -5.88 -8.00
C ARG A 84 11.27 -6.51 -8.00
N MET A 85 10.79 -6.81 -9.20
CA MET A 85 9.58 -7.58 -9.41
C MET A 85 9.94 -8.91 -10.04
N ILE A 86 9.48 -9.98 -9.42
CA ILE A 86 9.48 -11.32 -10.00
C ILE A 86 8.06 -11.60 -10.51
N THR A 87 7.95 -12.14 -11.72
CA THR A 87 6.72 -12.73 -12.23
C THR A 87 6.93 -14.23 -12.40
N LEU A 88 6.14 -15.03 -11.69
CA LEU A 88 6.13 -16.49 -11.78
C LEU A 88 4.91 -16.91 -12.57
N THR A 89 5.09 -17.69 -13.63
CA THR A 89 4.00 -18.17 -14.48
C THR A 89 4.08 -19.68 -14.69
N TYR A 90 2.93 -20.27 -14.97
CA TYR A 90 2.80 -21.65 -15.45
C TYR A 90 2.71 -21.66 -16.97
N ARG A 91 3.11 -22.75 -17.62
CA ARG A 91 2.84 -22.99 -19.03
C ARG A 91 1.42 -23.50 -19.19
N GLU A 92 1.03 -24.47 -18.37
CA GLU A 92 -0.35 -24.94 -18.25
C GLU A 92 -1.34 -23.83 -17.86
N ASN A 93 -2.62 -24.06 -18.11
CA ASN A 93 -3.69 -23.17 -17.66
C ASN A 93 -4.03 -23.43 -16.18
N MET A 94 -3.14 -23.00 -15.28
CA MET A 94 -3.29 -23.20 -13.84
C MET A 94 -4.51 -22.46 -13.28
N GLN A 95 -5.56 -23.16 -12.88
CA GLN A 95 -6.74 -22.53 -12.25
C GLN A 95 -6.85 -22.82 -10.74
N ASP A 96 -6.04 -23.75 -10.24
CA ASP A 96 -6.00 -24.13 -8.83
C ASP A 96 -5.16 -23.14 -8.01
N LYS A 97 -5.85 -22.31 -7.23
CA LYS A 97 -5.22 -21.30 -6.35
C LYS A 97 -4.59 -21.91 -5.10
N ASP A 98 -5.05 -23.07 -4.64
CA ASP A 98 -4.44 -23.76 -3.51
C ASP A 98 -3.11 -24.40 -3.93
N ARG A 99 -3.05 -24.97 -5.15
CA ARG A 99 -1.78 -25.38 -5.77
C ARG A 99 -0.83 -24.20 -5.94
N LEU A 100 -1.30 -23.06 -6.45
CA LEU A 100 -0.50 -21.83 -6.55
C LEU A 100 0.17 -21.46 -5.21
N LYS A 101 -0.61 -21.52 -4.13
CA LYS A 101 -0.11 -21.23 -2.78
C LYS A 101 0.90 -22.27 -2.29
N ARG A 102 0.65 -23.57 -2.50
CA ARG A 102 1.59 -24.65 -2.14
C ARG A 102 2.92 -24.52 -2.88
N ASP A 103 2.86 -24.28 -4.19
CA ASP A 103 4.05 -24.12 -5.03
C ASP A 103 4.87 -22.90 -4.61
N PHE A 104 4.19 -21.78 -4.34
CA PHE A 104 4.86 -20.57 -3.85
C PHE A 104 5.47 -20.75 -2.45
N ASP A 105 4.78 -21.49 -1.57
CA ASP A 105 5.30 -21.85 -0.26
C ASP A 105 6.58 -22.71 -0.36
N ALA A 106 6.62 -23.67 -1.28
CA ALA A 106 7.81 -24.46 -1.55
C ALA A 106 8.96 -23.58 -2.08
N LEU A 107 8.65 -22.66 -3.00
CA LEU A 107 9.63 -21.73 -3.57
C LEU A 107 10.26 -20.84 -2.48
N ARG A 108 9.44 -20.13 -1.70
CA ARG A 108 9.96 -19.21 -0.67
C ARG A 108 10.77 -19.94 0.41
N ARG A 109 10.41 -21.18 0.77
CA ARG A 109 11.14 -21.98 1.78
C ARG A 109 12.52 -22.40 1.28
N ARG A 110 12.66 -22.68 -0.02
CA ARG A 110 13.97 -22.97 -0.63
C ARG A 110 14.80 -21.70 -0.77
N LEU A 111 14.21 -20.60 -1.20
CA LEU A 111 14.89 -19.31 -1.30
C LEU A 111 15.37 -18.79 0.07
N SER A 112 14.55 -18.93 1.12
CA SER A 112 14.91 -18.50 2.47
C SER A 112 16.10 -19.27 3.08
N LYS A 113 16.42 -20.46 2.55
CA LYS A 113 17.62 -21.22 2.96
C LYS A 113 18.90 -20.72 2.28
N LEU A 114 18.77 -20.02 1.16
CA LEU A 114 19.90 -19.52 0.38
C LEU A 114 20.25 -18.07 0.74
N SER A 115 19.24 -17.27 1.06
CA SER A 115 19.43 -15.88 1.45
C SER A 115 18.22 -15.33 2.21
N SER A 116 18.39 -14.16 2.82
CA SER A 116 17.25 -13.41 3.36
C SER A 116 16.28 -13.05 2.23
N PHE A 117 15.07 -13.63 2.28
CA PHE A 117 14.05 -13.49 1.26
C PHE A 117 12.79 -12.80 1.83
N GLN A 118 12.80 -11.46 1.80
CA GLN A 118 11.63 -10.65 2.10
C GLN A 118 10.79 -10.42 0.85
N TYR A 119 9.49 -10.65 0.95
CA TYR A 119 8.58 -10.52 -0.18
C TYR A 119 7.21 -9.94 0.17
N VAL A 120 6.58 -9.39 -0.86
CA VAL A 120 5.13 -9.16 -0.93
C VAL A 120 4.64 -9.74 -2.26
N ALA A 121 3.76 -10.72 -2.22
CA ALA A 121 3.28 -11.46 -3.38
C ALA A 121 1.78 -11.25 -3.59
N THR A 122 1.38 -11.11 -4.85
CA THR A 122 -0.02 -10.95 -5.27
C THR A 122 -0.32 -11.96 -6.36
N PRO A 123 -1.27 -12.89 -6.14
CA PRO A 123 -1.82 -13.72 -7.20
C PRO A 123 -2.68 -12.88 -8.14
N GLU A 124 -2.53 -13.08 -9.45
CA GLU A 124 -3.33 -12.43 -10.49
C GLU A 124 -3.71 -13.48 -11.56
N ARG A 125 -4.89 -13.33 -12.17
CA ARG A 125 -5.32 -14.11 -13.33
C ARG A 125 -4.81 -13.48 -14.61
N GLN A 126 -4.24 -14.30 -15.49
CA GLN A 126 -3.95 -13.91 -16.86
C GLN A 126 -5.25 -13.80 -17.66
N LYS A 127 -5.20 -13.12 -18.81
CA LYS A 127 -6.32 -13.07 -19.78
C LYS A 127 -6.82 -14.47 -20.19
N ARG A 128 -5.96 -15.48 -20.14
CA ARG A 128 -6.31 -16.89 -20.44
C ARG A 128 -6.93 -17.67 -19.27
N GLY A 129 -7.14 -17.01 -18.12
CA GLY A 129 -7.68 -17.63 -16.89
C GLY A 129 -6.63 -18.24 -15.95
N ALA A 130 -5.40 -18.47 -16.43
CA ALA A 130 -4.32 -19.05 -15.63
C ALA A 130 -3.84 -18.11 -14.53
N TRP A 131 -3.64 -18.62 -13.32
CA TRP A 131 -2.99 -17.91 -12.23
C TRP A 131 -1.49 -17.68 -12.50
N HIS A 132 -1.02 -16.50 -12.13
CA HIS A 132 0.40 -16.18 -12.00
C HIS A 132 0.64 -15.35 -10.73
N LEU A 133 1.91 -15.18 -10.36
CA LEU A 133 2.29 -14.40 -9.18
C LEU A 133 3.16 -13.22 -9.57
N HIS A 134 2.81 -12.05 -9.06
CA HIS A 134 3.70 -10.90 -8.95
C HIS A 134 4.30 -10.85 -7.56
N VAL A 135 5.63 -10.85 -7.46
CA VAL A 135 6.35 -10.86 -6.18
C VAL A 135 7.31 -9.68 -6.14
N ALA A 136 7.06 -8.78 -5.20
CA ALA A 136 7.95 -7.70 -4.81
C ALA A 136 9.05 -8.25 -3.90
N VAL A 137 10.30 -7.94 -4.20
CA VAL A 137 11.45 -8.36 -3.39
C VAL A 137 12.48 -7.25 -3.28
N ARG A 138 13.31 -7.31 -2.23
CA ARG A 138 14.49 -6.46 -2.08
C ARG A 138 15.74 -7.18 -2.58
N GLY A 139 16.56 -6.46 -3.33
CA GLY A 139 17.88 -6.89 -3.75
C GLY A 139 17.88 -7.74 -5.02
N ARG A 140 19.10 -7.95 -5.53
CA ARG A 140 19.32 -8.69 -6.78
C ARG A 140 18.91 -10.14 -6.62
N GLN A 141 18.12 -10.63 -7.57
CA GLN A 141 17.69 -12.02 -7.62
C GLN A 141 18.52 -12.78 -8.65
N ASN A 142 19.09 -13.93 -8.28
CA ASN A 142 19.75 -14.80 -9.24
C ASN A 142 18.68 -15.55 -10.06
N TYR A 143 18.49 -15.12 -11.30
CA TYR A 143 17.44 -15.66 -12.17
C TYR A 143 17.63 -17.15 -12.48
N ARG A 144 18.88 -17.64 -12.54
CA ARG A 144 19.18 -19.05 -12.83
C ARG A 144 18.75 -19.93 -11.66
N VAL A 145 19.12 -19.54 -10.44
CA VAL A 145 18.72 -20.22 -9.20
C VAL A 145 17.20 -20.19 -9.05
N LEU A 146 16.59 -19.01 -9.21
CA LEU A 146 15.16 -18.83 -9.07
C LEU A 146 14.37 -19.68 -10.08
N ARG A 147 14.81 -19.69 -11.35
CA ARG A 147 14.20 -20.52 -12.40
C ARG A 147 14.37 -22.01 -12.14
N SER A 148 15.57 -22.44 -11.75
CA SER A 148 15.86 -23.84 -11.42
C SER A 148 14.97 -24.34 -10.28
N ILE A 149 14.86 -23.56 -9.19
CA ILE A 149 13.99 -23.91 -8.08
C ILE A 149 12.53 -23.93 -8.52
N TRP A 150 12.06 -22.92 -9.26
CA TRP A 150 10.67 -22.88 -9.73
C TRP A 150 10.31 -24.09 -10.59
N GLN A 151 11.16 -24.44 -11.56
CA GLN A 151 10.95 -25.60 -12.44
C GLN A 151 11.01 -26.93 -11.68
N SER A 152 11.85 -27.04 -10.65
CA SER A 152 11.86 -28.23 -9.79
C SER A 152 10.60 -28.41 -8.93
N ILE A 153 9.76 -27.37 -8.83
CA ILE A 153 8.47 -27.41 -8.10
C ILE A 153 7.33 -27.69 -9.08
N VAL A 154 7.25 -26.95 -10.18
CA VAL A 154 6.10 -27.01 -11.10
C VAL A 154 6.30 -27.94 -12.29
N GLY A 155 7.49 -28.52 -12.44
CA GLY A 155 7.88 -29.36 -13.57
C GLY A 155 8.77 -28.63 -14.58
N VAL A 156 9.76 -29.35 -15.11
CA VAL A 156 10.65 -28.84 -16.17
C VAL A 156 9.83 -28.45 -17.40
N GLY A 157 10.05 -27.25 -17.93
CA GLY A 157 9.29 -26.72 -19.07
C GLY A 157 7.90 -26.17 -18.75
N ASN A 158 7.40 -26.36 -17.52
CA ASN A 158 6.10 -25.83 -17.09
C ASN A 158 6.20 -24.49 -16.34
N GLY A 159 7.38 -24.14 -15.79
CA GLY A 159 7.59 -22.91 -15.02
C GLY A 159 8.44 -21.88 -15.75
N GLN A 160 7.95 -20.64 -15.84
CA GLN A 160 8.74 -19.49 -16.29
C GLN A 160 8.86 -18.44 -15.19
N VAL A 161 10.05 -17.84 -15.11
CA VAL A 161 10.41 -16.80 -14.15
C VAL A 161 10.96 -15.59 -14.92
N ASN A 162 10.36 -14.43 -14.68
CA ASN A 162 10.83 -13.15 -15.19
C ASN A 162 11.17 -12.22 -14.03
N VAL A 163 12.41 -11.74 -13.96
CA VAL A 163 12.82 -10.74 -12.98
C VAL A 163 13.00 -9.42 -13.71
N ARG A 164 12.27 -8.39 -13.27
CA ARG A 164 12.36 -7.05 -13.84
C ARG A 164 12.83 -6.06 -12.80
N ASN A 165 13.62 -5.10 -13.27
CA ASN A 165 13.80 -3.83 -12.60
C ASN A 165 13.01 -2.76 -13.35
N PRO A 166 11.80 -2.38 -12.89
CA PRO A 166 11.04 -1.34 -13.56
C PRO A 166 11.70 0.05 -13.51
N PHE A 167 12.62 0.29 -12.56
CA PHE A 167 13.28 1.58 -12.36
C PHE A 167 14.81 1.43 -12.35
N LYS A 168 15.47 1.83 -13.45
CA LYS A 168 16.95 1.72 -13.55
C LYS A 168 17.69 2.64 -12.56
N GLU A 169 17.07 3.75 -12.16
CA GLU A 169 17.64 4.70 -11.20
C GLU A 169 17.51 4.24 -9.75
N LYS A 170 18.54 4.53 -8.93
CA LYS A 170 18.50 4.36 -7.46
C LYS A 170 17.52 5.37 -6.85
N GLY A 171 16.88 5.02 -5.73
CA GLY A 171 15.98 5.94 -5.01
C GLY A 171 14.50 5.92 -5.43
N LEU A 172 14.15 5.22 -6.52
CA LEU A 172 12.76 5.16 -7.03
C LEU A 172 11.94 3.98 -6.48
N ARG A 173 12.38 3.32 -5.40
CA ARG A 173 11.68 2.16 -4.82
C ARG A 173 10.24 2.46 -4.40
N HIS A 174 9.96 3.69 -3.97
CA HIS A 174 8.60 4.16 -3.64
C HIS A 174 7.62 4.05 -4.83
N LYS A 175 8.10 4.17 -6.08
CA LYS A 175 7.28 3.99 -7.30
C LYS A 175 6.96 2.52 -7.58
N LEU A 176 7.84 1.60 -7.19
CA LEU A 176 7.60 0.16 -7.35
C LEU A 176 6.44 -0.33 -6.49
N ALA A 177 6.36 0.16 -5.25
CA ALA A 177 5.24 -0.12 -4.35
C ALA A 177 3.88 0.29 -4.97
N ALA A 178 3.82 1.45 -5.64
CA ALA A 178 2.62 1.91 -6.35
C ALA A 178 2.33 1.07 -7.59
N TYR A 179 3.37 0.66 -8.33
CA TYR A 179 3.24 -0.21 -9.51
C TYR A 179 2.72 -1.61 -9.16
N LEU A 180 3.19 -2.22 -8.06
CA LEU A 180 2.69 -3.49 -7.55
C LEU A 180 1.23 -3.41 -7.13
N ALA A 181 0.84 -2.29 -6.52
CA ALA A 181 -0.53 -2.04 -6.11
C ALA A 181 -1.54 -2.07 -7.27
N LYS A 182 -1.09 -1.88 -8.52
CA LYS A 182 -1.91 -2.02 -9.74
C LYS A 182 -2.29 -3.47 -10.04
N TYR A 183 -1.41 -4.43 -9.78
CA TYR A 183 -1.68 -5.85 -10.08
C TYR A 183 -2.70 -6.46 -9.12
N ILE A 184 -2.76 -5.93 -7.90
CA ILE A 184 -3.81 -6.29 -6.96
C ILE A 184 -5.19 -5.82 -7.47
N THR A 185 -5.24 -4.71 -8.23
CA THR A 185 -6.51 -4.11 -8.65
C THR A 185 -7.30 -4.82 -9.73
N LYS A 186 -6.67 -5.70 -10.49
CA LYS A 186 -7.30 -6.27 -11.68
C LYS A 186 -8.30 -7.38 -11.39
N ASP A 187 -8.14 -8.11 -10.29
CA ASP A 187 -8.99 -9.26 -9.94
C ASP A 187 -9.82 -9.04 -8.67
N PHE A 188 -10.00 -7.78 -8.25
CA PHE A 188 -10.56 -7.46 -6.93
C PHE A 188 -12.02 -7.89 -6.71
N ALA A 189 -12.83 -7.94 -7.76
CA ALA A 189 -14.25 -8.27 -7.66
C ALA A 189 -14.52 -9.77 -7.45
N GLU A 190 -13.53 -10.63 -7.70
CA GLU A 190 -13.71 -12.09 -7.71
C GLU A 190 -13.33 -12.79 -6.40
N HIS A 191 -12.87 -12.05 -5.39
CA HIS A 191 -12.40 -12.65 -4.14
C HIS A 191 -13.54 -12.97 -3.18
N ALA A 192 -13.59 -14.23 -2.73
CA ALA A 192 -14.49 -14.66 -1.67
C ALA A 192 -14.22 -13.90 -0.35
N LEU A 193 -15.27 -13.76 0.46
CA LEU A 193 -15.17 -13.20 1.80
C LEU A 193 -14.11 -13.97 2.61
N ASN A 194 -13.21 -13.24 3.28
CA ASN A 194 -12.08 -13.77 4.08
C ASN A 194 -10.86 -14.31 3.31
N GLU A 195 -10.86 -14.24 1.98
CA GLU A 195 -9.70 -14.67 1.23
C GLU A 195 -8.53 -13.69 1.33
N LYS A 196 -7.30 -14.21 1.54
CA LYS A 196 -6.08 -13.40 1.55
C LYS A 196 -5.75 -12.93 0.13
N ARG A 197 -5.91 -11.63 -0.10
CA ARG A 197 -5.66 -10.94 -1.38
C ARG A 197 -4.18 -10.78 -1.74
N TYR A 198 -3.29 -10.93 -0.76
CA TYR A 198 -1.85 -10.88 -0.96
C TYR A 198 -1.17 -11.74 0.13
N TRP A 199 0.08 -12.10 -0.13
CA TRP A 199 0.94 -12.81 0.81
C TRP A 199 2.18 -11.97 1.09
N THR A 200 2.75 -12.09 2.28
CA THR A 200 3.91 -11.30 2.69
C THR A 200 4.79 -12.12 3.63
N SER A 201 6.09 -11.83 3.65
CA SER A 201 6.99 -12.40 4.63
C SER A 201 6.49 -12.13 6.05
N ARG A 202 6.73 -13.09 6.95
CA ARG A 202 6.50 -12.88 8.39
C ARG A 202 7.52 -11.85 8.90
N GLY A 203 7.12 -11.05 9.88
CA GLY A 203 7.99 -10.04 10.49
C GLY A 203 8.16 -8.74 9.69
N VAL A 204 7.46 -8.55 8.57
CA VAL A 204 7.43 -7.24 7.90
C VAL A 204 6.63 -6.27 8.75
N VAL A 205 7.34 -5.38 9.46
CA VAL A 205 6.78 -4.32 10.28
C VAL A 205 6.53 -3.10 9.40
N VAL A 206 5.28 -2.66 9.33
CA VAL A 206 4.91 -1.41 8.68
C VAL A 206 4.91 -0.32 9.77
N PRO A 207 5.63 0.80 9.58
CA PRO A 207 5.61 1.91 10.53
C PRO A 207 4.20 2.42 10.79
N GLU A 208 3.92 2.72 12.06
CA GLU A 208 2.65 3.31 12.46
C GLU A 208 2.49 4.74 11.93
N VAL A 209 1.24 5.19 11.89
CA VAL A 209 0.93 6.56 11.52
C VAL A 209 1.12 7.45 12.73
N MET A 210 2.07 8.37 12.65
CA MET A 210 2.32 9.36 13.67
C MET A 210 1.46 10.61 13.42
N PRO A 211 0.74 11.13 14.42
CA PRO A 211 0.19 12.48 14.32
C PRO A 211 1.36 13.47 14.28
N ILE A 212 1.32 14.42 13.35
CA ILE A 212 2.33 15.47 13.22
C ILE A 212 1.77 16.78 13.76
N ASP A 213 0.58 17.17 13.30
CA ASP A 213 -0.01 18.46 13.65
C ASP A 213 -1.52 18.46 13.37
N HIS A 214 -2.22 19.41 13.99
CA HIS A 214 -3.64 19.65 13.81
C HIS A 214 -3.90 21.15 13.72
N ILE A 215 -4.13 21.62 12.50
CA ILE A 215 -4.43 23.02 12.22
C ILE A 215 -5.94 23.20 12.36
N THR A 216 -6.33 24.02 13.33
CA THR A 216 -7.74 24.25 13.64
C THR A 216 -8.37 25.33 12.74
N ALA A 217 -7.62 25.93 11.82
CA ALA A 217 -8.14 26.84 10.81
C ALA A 217 -8.20 26.16 9.43
N ASN A 218 -9.04 26.68 8.53
CA ASN A 218 -9.07 26.24 7.14
C ASN A 218 -7.92 26.87 6.33
N ASP A 219 -6.69 26.51 6.68
CA ASP A 219 -5.49 27.01 6.01
C ASP A 219 -4.78 25.87 5.25
N PRO A 220 -5.11 25.68 3.97
CA PRO A 220 -4.43 24.67 3.15
C PRO A 220 -2.95 25.00 2.93
N ALA A 221 -2.58 26.28 2.89
CA ALA A 221 -1.19 26.67 2.64
C ALA A 221 -0.32 26.28 3.83
N GLU A 222 -0.77 26.55 5.06
CA GLU A 222 -0.08 26.12 6.26
C GLU A 222 -0.05 24.60 6.39
N ALA A 223 -1.14 23.90 6.07
CA ALA A 223 -1.17 22.43 6.08
C ALA A 223 -0.10 21.81 5.15
N LEU A 224 0.06 22.37 3.94
CA LEU A 224 1.09 21.93 2.99
C LEU A 224 2.50 22.25 3.50
N LYS A 225 2.73 23.47 4.01
CA LYS A 225 4.03 23.87 4.58
C LYS A 225 4.43 22.95 5.73
N THR A 226 3.50 22.66 6.64
CA THR A 226 3.72 21.73 7.76
C THR A 226 4.06 20.34 7.27
N ALA A 227 3.37 19.84 6.23
CA ALA A 227 3.67 18.53 5.66
C ALA A 227 5.09 18.44 5.07
N PHE A 228 5.53 19.45 4.30
CA PHE A 228 6.89 19.51 3.76
C PHE A 228 7.96 19.65 4.85
N LYS A 229 7.73 20.55 5.82
CA LYS A 229 8.63 20.75 6.97
C LYS A 229 8.77 19.45 7.78
N ALA A 230 7.69 18.70 7.96
CA ALA A 230 7.73 17.44 8.68
C ALA A 230 8.58 16.39 7.97
N ALA A 231 8.50 16.30 6.64
CA ALA A 231 9.37 15.42 5.86
C ALA A 231 10.86 15.79 6.02
N LEU A 232 11.20 17.08 5.91
CA LEU A 232 12.57 17.57 6.11
C LEU A 232 13.09 17.29 7.54
N ARG A 233 12.27 17.55 8.57
CA ARG A 233 12.62 17.26 9.97
C ARG A 233 12.87 15.78 10.24
N ALA A 234 12.19 14.90 9.50
CA ALA A 234 12.42 13.46 9.57
C ALA A 234 13.69 12.99 8.82
N GLY A 235 14.51 13.92 8.31
CA GLY A 235 15.76 13.64 7.62
C GLY A 235 15.59 13.21 6.15
N ALA A 236 14.42 13.45 5.58
CA ALA A 236 14.15 13.13 4.18
C ALA A 236 14.53 14.27 3.24
N THR A 237 15.02 13.94 2.05
CA THR A 237 15.16 14.90 0.95
C THR A 237 13.83 15.14 0.22
N LEU A 238 13.60 16.38 -0.22
CA LEU A 238 12.48 16.71 -1.12
C LEU A 238 12.83 16.50 -2.60
N ASP A 239 14.09 16.18 -2.93
CA ASP A 239 14.49 15.90 -4.30
C ASP A 239 13.74 14.68 -4.86
N ARG A 240 13.13 14.87 -6.03
CA ARG A 240 12.28 13.87 -6.72
C ARG A 240 11.19 13.25 -5.81
N CYS A 241 10.70 13.97 -4.81
CA CYS A 241 9.54 13.53 -4.05
C CYS A 241 8.28 13.47 -4.94
N GLN A 242 7.33 12.63 -4.56
CA GLN A 242 6.02 12.58 -5.19
C GLN A 242 5.02 13.31 -4.30
N ALA A 243 4.30 14.27 -4.87
CA ALA A 243 3.22 14.95 -4.20
C ALA A 243 1.92 14.80 -5.00
N PHE A 244 0.81 14.71 -4.29
CA PHE A 244 -0.53 14.78 -4.83
C PHE A 244 -1.33 15.76 -3.99
N TRP A 245 -1.97 16.72 -4.64
CA TRP A 245 -2.81 17.72 -4.01
C TRP A 245 -4.14 17.81 -4.75
N ARG A 246 -5.23 17.84 -3.99
CA ARG A 246 -6.55 18.16 -4.53
C ARG A 246 -7.34 18.96 -3.50
N GLN A 247 -7.50 20.25 -3.78
CA GLN A 247 -8.09 21.21 -2.84
C GLN A 247 -9.57 20.94 -2.58
N GLU A 248 -10.31 20.50 -3.60
CA GLU A 248 -11.74 20.24 -3.50
C GLU A 248 -12.00 19.10 -2.51
N LEU A 249 -11.19 18.04 -2.59
CA LEU A 249 -11.22 16.91 -1.66
C LEU A 249 -10.57 17.23 -0.31
N GLY A 250 -9.80 18.31 -0.22
CA GLY A 250 -9.04 18.66 0.97
C GLY A 250 -7.96 17.62 1.28
N VAL A 251 -7.29 17.07 0.27
CA VAL A 251 -6.29 16.01 0.45
C VAL A 251 -4.95 16.41 -0.14
N PHE A 252 -3.92 16.34 0.69
CA PHE A 252 -2.52 16.37 0.31
C PHE A 252 -1.84 15.05 0.70
N TRP A 253 -1.01 14.53 -0.19
CA TRP A 253 -0.14 13.40 0.07
C TRP A 253 1.26 13.68 -0.48
N LEU A 254 2.27 13.40 0.32
CA LEU A 254 3.68 13.53 0.00
C LEU A 254 4.37 12.19 0.29
N SER A 255 5.25 11.77 -0.62
CA SER A 255 6.17 10.66 -0.40
C SER A 255 7.56 11.06 -0.87
N THR A 256 8.53 10.96 0.03
CA THR A 256 9.93 11.19 -0.31
C THR A 256 10.57 9.91 -0.84
N ARG A 257 11.75 10.07 -1.44
CA ARG A 257 12.64 8.96 -1.78
C ARG A 257 13.55 8.63 -0.61
N GLU A 258 14.17 7.47 -0.69
CA GLU A 258 15.31 7.10 0.15
C GLU A 258 16.54 7.99 -0.17
N ASN A 259 17.38 8.22 0.83
CA ASN A 259 18.61 9.02 0.74
C ASN A 259 19.68 8.34 -0.12
#